data_AF-A0A183DGE2-F1
#
_entry.id   AF-A0A183DGE2-F1
#
_cell.length_a   1.000
_cell.length_b   1.000
_cell.length_c   1.000
_cell.angle_alpha   90.00
_cell.angle_beta   90.00
_cell.angle_gamma   90.00
#
_symmetry.space_group_name_H-M   'P 1'
#
loop_
_entity.id
_entity.type
_entity.pdbx_description
1 polymer ?
#
loop_
_entity_poly.entity_id
_entity_poly.type
_entity_poly.pdbx_seq_one_letter_code
_entity_poly.pdbx_strand_id
1 'polypeptide(L)'
;MRAISGRKTTLKMLMLTVVMSMVRSMFIITAMFLLVLFYAYAGVILFGMVKYGQAVSKHVNFRNAKEALVVLFRSVTGEDWNDIMHDCMVSNAYKNTKIIPPHFFEQSYFE
;
A
#
# COMPACT_ATOMS: atom_id res chain seq x y z
N MET A 1 45.66 4.65 11.86
CA MET A 1 44.91 5.80 11.28
C MET A 1 44.27 5.54 9.90
N ARG A 2 44.83 4.66 9.04
CA ARG A 2 44.31 4.38 7.67
C ARG A 2 42.92 3.71 7.63
N ALA A 3 42.57 2.88 8.61
CA ALA A 3 41.28 2.15 8.63
C ALA A 3 40.03 3.06 8.76
N ILE A 4 40.13 4.18 9.50
CA ILE A 4 38.99 5.10 9.71
C ILE A 4 38.72 5.92 8.43
N SER A 5 39.77 6.26 7.67
CA SER A 5 39.65 6.98 6.40
C SER A 5 38.98 6.11 5.33
N GLY A 6 39.35 4.82 5.25
CA GLY A 6 38.73 3.86 4.32
C GLY A 6 37.22 3.69 4.54
N ARG A 7 36.78 3.56 5.80
CA ARG A 7 35.34 3.45 6.13
C ARG A 7 34.54 4.69 5.71
N LYS A 8 35.09 5.89 5.89
CA LYS A 8 34.43 7.15 5.48
C LYS A 8 34.25 7.21 3.96
N THR A 9 35.21 6.75 3.18
CA THR A 9 35.11 6.71 1.72
C THR A 9 34.09 5.68 1.25
N THR A 10 34.09 4.47 1.81
CA THR A 10 33.09 3.44 1.48
C THR A 10 31.67 3.89 1.81
N LEU A 11 31.44 4.49 2.99
CA LEU A 11 30.11 5.03 3.35
C LEU A 11 29.65 6.12 2.39
N LYS A 12 30.55 7.02 1.96
CA LYS A 12 30.24 8.04 0.95
C LYS A 12 29.86 7.42 -0.40
N MET A 13 30.58 6.39 -0.83
CA MET A 13 30.28 5.68 -2.07
C MET A 13 28.91 5.01 -2.01
N LEU A 14 28.57 4.32 -0.91
CA LEU A 14 27.27 3.69 -0.72
C LEU A 14 26.13 4.72 -0.74
N MET A 15 26.26 5.82 0.00
CA MET A 15 25.26 6.89 0.03
C MET A 15 25.08 7.52 -1.36
N LEU A 16 26.17 7.75 -2.10
CA LEU A 16 26.12 8.29 -3.45
C LEU A 16 25.44 7.30 -4.41
N THR A 17 25.71 6.00 -4.32
CA THR A 17 25.03 4.97 -5.12
C THR A 17 23.53 4.96 -4.85
N VAL A 18 23.11 5.08 -3.58
CA VAL A 18 21.68 5.16 -3.21
C VAL A 18 21.01 6.38 -3.84
N VAL A 19 21.59 7.57 -3.66
CA VAL A 19 21.02 8.81 -4.21
C VAL A 19 20.96 8.77 -5.74
N MET A 20 22.03 8.31 -6.39
CA MET A 20 22.06 8.19 -7.86
C MET A 20 21.03 7.16 -8.36
N SER A 21 20.82 6.07 -7.64
CA SER A 21 19.79 5.08 -7.95
C SER A 21 18.39 5.67 -7.81
N MET A 22 18.13 6.39 -6.72
CA MET A 22 16.84 7.06 -6.49
C MET A 22 16.51 8.06 -7.61
N VAL A 23 17.48 8.89 -7.99
CA VAL A 23 17.32 9.87 -9.09
C VAL A 23 17.06 9.19 -10.42
N ARG A 24 17.72 8.05 -10.73
CA ARG A 24 17.44 7.28 -11.95
C ARG A 24 16.03 6.68 -11.94
N SER A 25 15.53 6.29 -10.77
CA SER A 25 14.19 5.70 -10.62
C SER A 25 13.04 6.72 -10.55
N MET A 26 13.31 8.02 -10.67
CA MET A 26 12.31 9.08 -10.49
C MET A 26 11.06 8.91 -11.36
N PHE A 27 11.22 8.45 -12.61
CA PHE A 27 10.09 8.19 -13.50
C PHE A 27 9.17 7.10 -12.94
N ILE A 28 9.73 6.00 -12.43
CA ILE A 28 8.99 4.89 -11.84
C ILE A 28 8.29 5.33 -10.56
N ILE A 29 8.98 6.08 -9.69
CA ILE A 29 8.40 6.61 -8.45
C ILE A 29 7.21 7.52 -8.76
N THR A 30 7.35 8.40 -9.76
CA THR A 30 6.28 9.30 -10.19
C THR A 30 5.10 8.52 -10.77
N ALA A 31 5.36 7.52 -11.61
CA ALA A 31 4.32 6.67 -12.18
C ALA A 31 3.56 5.89 -11.09
N MET A 32 4.27 5.33 -10.09
CA MET A 32 3.66 4.69 -8.92
C MET A 32 2.80 5.67 -8.12
N PHE A 33 3.29 6.89 -7.89
CA PHE A 33 2.53 7.92 -7.18
C PHE A 33 1.23 8.29 -7.92
N LEU A 34 1.29 8.45 -9.25
CA LEU A 34 0.10 8.70 -10.08
C LEU A 34 -0.88 7.52 -10.07
N LEU A 35 -0.38 6.29 -10.10
CA LEU A 35 -1.20 5.09 -9.99
C LEU A 35 -1.92 5.05 -8.64
N VAL A 36 -1.20 5.28 -7.54
CA VAL A 36 -1.79 5.34 -6.19
C VAL A 36 -2.85 6.44 -6.08
N LEU A 37 -2.63 7.62 -6.69
CA LEU A 37 -3.63 8.67 -6.76
C LEU A 37 -4.88 8.25 -7.52
N PHE A 38 -4.73 7.64 -8.69
CA PHE A 38 -5.86 7.14 -9.48
C PHE A 38 -6.68 6.11 -8.68
N TYR A 39 -6.01 5.14 -8.05
CA TYR A 39 -6.66 4.14 -7.22
C TYR A 39 -7.28 4.72 -5.94
N ALA A 40 -6.77 5.83 -5.39
CA ALA A 40 -7.38 6.48 -4.24
C ALA A 40 -8.76 7.02 -4.57
N TYR A 41 -8.92 7.66 -5.73
CA TYR A 41 -10.23 8.12 -6.19
C TYR A 41 -11.17 6.95 -6.50
N ALA A 42 -10.68 5.92 -7.20
CA ALA A 42 -11.47 4.71 -7.45
C ALA A 42 -11.92 4.04 -6.14
N GLY A 43 -11.02 3.93 -5.16
CA GLY A 43 -11.28 3.36 -3.84
C GLY A 43 -12.33 4.14 -3.06
N VAL A 44 -12.33 5.47 -3.13
CA VAL A 44 -13.38 6.29 -2.49
C VAL A 44 -14.75 6.01 -3.09
N ILE A 45 -14.83 5.90 -4.42
CA ILE A 45 -16.08 5.61 -5.13
C ILE A 45 -16.60 4.21 -4.79
N LEU A 46 -15.72 3.21 -4.75
CA LEU A 46 -16.11 1.81 -4.53
C LEU A 46 -16.34 1.46 -3.06
N PHE A 47 -15.50 1.98 -2.16
CA PHE A 47 -15.38 1.53 -0.77
C PHE A 47 -15.68 2.62 0.27
N GLY A 48 -16.05 3.83 -0.14
CA GLY A 48 -16.28 4.94 0.80
C GLY A 48 -17.41 4.72 1.82
N MET A 49 -18.31 3.77 1.56
CA MET A 49 -19.42 3.40 2.46
C MET A 49 -19.20 2.08 3.20
N VAL A 50 -18.02 1.46 3.09
CA VAL A 50 -17.66 0.24 3.82
C VAL A 50 -17.78 0.50 5.33
N LYS A 51 -18.42 -0.43 6.05
CA LYS A 51 -18.49 -0.39 7.51
C LYS A 51 -17.13 -0.69 8.11
N TYR A 52 -16.85 -0.10 9.27
CA TYR A 52 -15.63 -0.42 10.00
C TYR A 52 -15.61 -1.90 10.41
N GLY A 53 -14.44 -2.51 10.28
CA GLY A 53 -14.16 -3.92 10.55
C GLY A 53 -12.92 -4.09 11.43
N GLN A 54 -12.12 -5.12 11.17
CA GLN A 54 -10.88 -5.36 11.92
C GLN A 54 -9.77 -4.36 11.55
N ALA A 55 -9.52 -4.16 10.25
CA ALA A 55 -8.49 -3.25 9.75
C ALA A 55 -9.08 -1.92 9.26
N VAL A 56 -10.25 -1.94 8.62
CA VAL A 56 -10.94 -0.73 8.16
C VAL A 56 -11.53 0.00 9.37
N SER A 57 -11.02 1.19 9.65
CA SER A 57 -11.29 1.95 10.88
C SER A 57 -11.43 3.45 10.61
N LYS A 58 -11.63 4.25 11.67
CA LYS A 58 -11.73 5.71 11.57
C LYS A 58 -10.53 6.37 10.85
N HIS A 59 -9.34 5.77 10.93
CA HIS A 59 -8.10 6.31 10.34
C HIS A 59 -7.59 5.50 9.13
N VAL A 60 -8.24 4.37 8.83
CA VAL A 60 -7.89 3.43 7.76
C VAL A 60 -9.16 3.17 6.97
N ASN A 61 -9.53 4.06 6.05
CA ASN A 61 -10.76 3.89 5.27
C ASN A 61 -10.74 4.68 3.95
N PHE A 62 -11.80 4.53 3.16
CA PHE A 62 -11.95 5.13 1.84
C PHE A 62 -13.00 6.28 1.80
N ARG A 63 -13.34 6.91 2.93
CA ARG A 63 -14.38 7.96 2.97
C ARG A 63 -13.97 9.24 2.25
N ASN A 64 -12.68 9.51 2.15
CA ASN A 64 -12.12 10.64 1.40
C ASN A 64 -10.78 10.27 0.77
N ALA A 65 -10.36 11.05 -0.24
CA ALA A 65 -9.15 10.77 -1.02
C ALA A 65 -7.87 10.76 -0.17
N LYS A 66 -7.80 11.56 0.91
CA LYS A 66 -6.64 11.60 1.79
C LYS A 66 -6.49 10.30 2.57
N GLU A 67 -7.57 9.81 3.18
CA GLU A 67 -7.58 8.55 3.92
C GLU A 67 -7.32 7.36 2.99
N ALA A 68 -7.93 7.36 1.80
CA ALA A 68 -7.70 6.34 0.77
C ALA A 68 -6.23 6.31 0.31
N LEU A 69 -5.56 7.45 0.19
CA LEU A 69 -4.12 7.51 -0.11
C LEU A 69 -3.29 6.84 0.97
N VAL A 70 -3.59 7.06 2.25
CA VAL A 70 -2.87 6.39 3.33
C VAL A 70 -3.14 4.89 3.32
N VAL A 71 -4.38 4.46 3.02
CA VAL A 71 -4.73 3.04 2.82
C VAL A 71 -3.92 2.41 1.70
N LEU A 72 -3.82 3.05 0.55
CA LEU A 72 -3.08 2.49 -0.57
C LEU A 72 -1.56 2.53 -0.34
N PHE A 73 -1.04 3.56 0.31
CA PHE A 73 0.38 3.64 0.65
C PHE A 73 0.80 2.48 1.57
N ARG A 74 0.05 2.23 2.65
CA ARG A 74 0.32 1.10 3.56
C ARG A 74 0.19 -0.25 2.84
N SER A 75 -0.79 -0.39 1.94
CA SER A 75 -0.94 -1.61 1.14
C SER A 75 0.23 -1.84 0.17
N VAL A 76 0.78 -0.78 -0.44
CA VAL A 76 1.96 -0.87 -1.32
C VAL A 76 3.21 -1.29 -0.53
N THR A 77 3.32 -0.92 0.75
CA THR A 77 4.38 -1.39 1.64
C THR A 77 4.12 -2.79 2.24
N GLY A 78 2.97 -3.40 1.94
CA GLY A 78 2.58 -4.73 2.41
C GLY A 78 2.00 -4.77 3.83
N GLU A 79 1.64 -3.62 4.41
CA GLU A 79 1.06 -3.55 5.75
C GLU A 79 -0.47 -3.74 5.71
N ASP A 80 -0.96 -4.77 6.41
CA ASP A 80 -2.38 -5.08 6.67
C ASP A 80 -3.31 -5.09 5.43
N TRP A 81 -2.74 -5.21 4.23
CA TRP A 81 -3.48 -5.12 2.97
C TRP A 81 -4.54 -6.22 2.85
N ASN A 82 -4.23 -7.41 3.38
CA ASN A 82 -5.07 -8.58 3.37
C ASN A 82 -6.33 -8.36 4.21
N ASP A 83 -6.16 -7.90 5.46
CA ASP A 83 -7.28 -7.61 6.36
C ASP A 83 -8.15 -6.45 5.84
N ILE A 84 -7.53 -5.41 5.26
CA ILE A 84 -8.24 -4.30 4.62
C ILE A 84 -9.08 -4.81 3.45
N MET A 85 -8.55 -5.72 2.64
CA MET A 85 -9.28 -6.36 1.53
C MET A 85 -10.48 -7.12 2.09
N HIS A 86 -10.29 -7.97 3.10
CA HIS A 86 -11.37 -8.75 3.70
C HIS A 86 -12.50 -7.87 4.25
N ASP A 87 -12.17 -6.80 4.97
CA ASP A 87 -13.17 -5.86 5.48
C ASP A 87 -13.95 -5.16 4.35
N CYS A 88 -13.27 -4.77 3.27
CA CYS A 88 -13.92 -4.18 2.09
C CYS A 88 -14.89 -5.15 1.40
N MET A 89 -14.63 -6.45 1.49
CA MET A 89 -15.48 -7.50 0.92
C MET A 89 -16.70 -7.83 1.78
N VAL A 90 -16.72 -7.49 3.07
CA VAL A 90 -17.88 -7.78 3.95
C VAL A 90 -18.99 -6.73 3.81
N SER A 91 -18.70 -5.58 3.16
CA SER A 91 -19.67 -4.50 2.92
C SER A 91 -20.84 -4.95 2.04
N ASN A 92 -22.03 -4.38 2.28
CA ASN A 92 -23.34 -4.82 1.75
C ASN A 92 -23.42 -5.03 0.22
N ALA A 93 -22.48 -4.51 -0.57
CA ALA A 93 -22.36 -4.80 -2.00
C ALA A 93 -22.06 -6.28 -2.29
N TYR A 94 -21.43 -6.99 -1.36
CA TYR A 94 -20.96 -8.36 -1.55
C TYR A 94 -21.97 -9.44 -1.12
N LYS A 95 -22.87 -9.11 -0.18
CA LYS A 95 -23.93 -10.05 0.25
C LYS A 95 -24.87 -10.47 -0.87
N ASN A 96 -24.95 -9.67 -1.94
CA ASN A 96 -25.80 -9.95 -3.11
C ASN A 96 -25.07 -10.68 -4.24
N THR A 97 -23.76 -10.90 -4.12
CA THR A 97 -22.94 -11.51 -5.17
C THR A 97 -22.23 -12.75 -4.61
N LYS A 98 -22.87 -13.91 -4.81
CA LYS A 98 -22.32 -15.28 -4.58
C LYS A 98 -21.13 -15.62 -5.51
N ILE A 99 -20.29 -14.65 -5.85
CA ILE A 99 -19.36 -14.74 -6.98
C ILE A 99 -17.99 -15.28 -6.55
N ILE A 100 -17.60 -15.18 -5.28
CA ILE A 100 -16.31 -15.72 -4.83
C ILE A 100 -16.52 -16.89 -3.88
N PRO A 101 -16.01 -18.07 -4.25
CA PRO A 101 -16.15 -19.26 -3.44
C PRO A 101 -15.29 -19.18 -2.17
N PRO A 102 -15.73 -19.80 -1.06
CA PRO A 102 -15.12 -19.66 0.26
C PRO A 102 -13.64 -20.09 0.33
N HIS A 103 -13.17 -20.96 -0.56
CA HIS A 103 -11.78 -21.43 -0.60
C HIS A 103 -10.76 -20.37 -1.06
N PHE A 104 -11.18 -19.34 -1.81
CA PHE A 104 -10.29 -18.27 -2.24
C PHE A 104 -9.74 -17.47 -1.04
N PHE A 105 -10.50 -17.43 0.05
CA PHE A 105 -10.13 -16.71 1.26
C PHE A 105 -9.12 -17.45 2.12
N GLU A 106 -9.21 -18.79 2.21
CA GLU A 106 -8.29 -19.58 3.03
C GLU A 106 -6.85 -19.54 2.51
N GLN A 107 -6.65 -19.53 1.18
CA GLN A 107 -5.32 -19.52 0.57
C GLN A 107 -4.52 -18.25 0.88
N SER A 108 -5.19 -17.10 1.03
CA SER A 108 -4.56 -15.79 1.28
C SER A 108 -4.21 -15.51 2.74
N TYR A 109 -4.63 -16.36 3.70
CA TYR A 109 -4.23 -16.26 5.11
C TYR A 109 -2.88 -16.95 5.40
N PHE A 110 -2.36 -17.75 4.47
CA PHE A 110 -1.14 -18.55 4.63
C PHE A 110 0.08 -17.96 3.91
N GLU A 111 -0.02 -16.77 3.33
CA GLU A 111 1.10 -16.00 2.74
C GLU A 111 1.43 -14.75 3.55
#